data_AF-A0A2N0QT93-F1
#
_entry.id   AF-A0A2N0QT93-F1
#
_cell.length_a   1.000
_cell.length_b   1.000
_cell.length_c   1.000
_cell.angle_alpha   90.00
_cell.angle_beta   90.00
_cell.angle_gamma   90.00
#
_symmetry.space_group_name_H-M   'P 1'
#
loop_
_entity.id
_entity.type
_entity.pdbx_description
1 polymer ?
#
loop_
_entity_poly.entity_id
_entity_poly.type
_entity_poly.pdbx_seq_one_letter_code
_entity_poly.pdbx_strand_id
1 'polypeptide(L)'
;MHHEVFANYFGFTENEIFMLLQHNGKENQLDDVRQWYNRYRAGNSLNLYNLWSINSFINEGNLKAHWIDTDFKNNTSMLLKGYAINVRIMEDMDYNMLAQKSNIDNVLWTLLYYAGYLTKNKNDNLCIPNMEVSTE
;
A
#
# COMPACT_ATOMS: atom_id res chain seq x y z
N MET A 1 11.41 9.65 0.59
CA MET A 1 12.17 8.93 1.64
C MET A 1 13.69 8.91 1.40
N HIS A 2 14.28 9.90 0.72
CA HIS A 2 15.72 9.90 0.40
C HIS A 2 16.58 10.77 1.33
N HIS A 3 15.97 11.68 2.10
CA HIS A 3 16.68 12.45 3.12
C HIS A 3 16.79 11.63 4.40
N GLU A 4 17.99 11.10 4.68
CA GLU A 4 18.27 10.25 5.85
C GLU A 4 17.86 10.88 7.17
N VAL A 5 17.99 12.21 7.30
CA VAL A 5 17.63 12.97 8.51
C VAL A 5 16.16 12.80 8.90
N PHE A 6 15.27 12.56 7.93
CA PHE A 6 13.83 12.41 8.21
C PHE A 6 13.34 10.97 8.15
N ALA A 7 14.20 10.01 7.80
CA ALA A 7 13.82 8.62 7.55
C ALA A 7 13.05 8.04 8.75
N ASN A 8 13.54 8.25 9.98
CA ASN A 8 12.96 7.70 11.21
C ASN A 8 11.55 8.19 11.54
N TYR A 9 11.03 9.26 10.91
CA TYR A 9 9.69 9.79 11.23
C TYR A 9 8.56 9.15 10.41
N PHE A 10 8.88 8.32 9.41
CA PHE A 10 7.89 7.74 8.51
C PHE A 10 7.38 6.35 8.93
N GLY A 11 7.82 5.85 10.08
CA GLY A 11 7.44 4.55 10.61
C GLY A 11 8.12 4.29 11.95
N PHE A 12 7.85 3.12 12.53
CA PHE A 12 8.55 2.69 13.73
C PHE A 12 9.89 2.05 13.36
N THR A 13 10.89 2.25 14.20
CA THR A 13 12.18 1.56 14.18
C THR A 13 12.10 0.23 14.93
N GLU A 14 13.06 -0.67 14.68
CA GLU A 14 13.18 -1.94 15.41
C GLU A 14 13.17 -1.74 16.94
N ASN A 15 13.89 -0.73 17.42
CA ASN A 15 13.96 -0.43 18.86
C ASN A 15 12.60 0.01 19.42
N GLU A 16 11.85 0.84 18.68
CA GLU A 16 10.51 1.25 19.09
C GLU A 16 9.55 0.06 19.10
N ILE A 17 9.64 -0.84 18.13
CA ILE A 17 8.85 -2.07 18.12
C ILE A 17 9.19 -2.94 19.32
N PHE A 18 10.48 -3.16 19.60
CA PHE A 18 10.90 -3.93 20.76
C PHE A 18 10.33 -3.35 22.07
N MET A 19 10.42 -2.04 22.28
CA MET A 19 9.86 -1.37 23.45
C MET A 19 8.33 -1.50 23.52
N LEU A 20 7.63 -1.33 22.39
CA LEU A 20 6.18 -1.48 22.31
C LEU A 20 5.74 -2.92 22.64
N LEU A 21 6.44 -3.93 22.11
CA LEU A 21 6.12 -5.33 22.37
C LEU A 21 6.36 -5.70 23.84
N GLN A 22 7.47 -5.26 24.43
CA GLN A 22 7.73 -5.44 25.86
C GLN A 22 6.64 -4.80 26.73
N HIS A 23 6.23 -3.57 26.42
CA HIS A 23 5.20 -2.88 27.20
C HIS A 23 3.83 -3.58 27.14
N ASN A 24 3.58 -4.33 26.06
CA ASN A 24 2.34 -5.07 25.86
C ASN A 24 2.45 -6.57 26.19
N GLY A 25 3.57 -7.04 26.77
CA GLY A 25 3.79 -8.46 27.12
C GLY A 25 3.85 -9.40 25.91
N LYS A 26 4.33 -8.90 24.77
CA LYS A 26 4.40 -9.60 23.47
C LYS A 26 5.84 -9.69 22.93
N GLU A 27 6.85 -9.52 23.77
CA GLU A 27 8.27 -9.49 23.38
C GLU A 27 8.74 -10.75 22.64
N ASN A 28 8.15 -11.90 22.95
CA ASN A 28 8.44 -13.17 22.28
C ASN A 28 8.00 -13.21 20.80
N GLN A 29 7.18 -12.26 20.36
CA GLN A 29 6.66 -12.19 18.99
C GLN A 29 7.48 -11.24 18.10
N LEU A 30 8.61 -10.70 18.59
CA LEU A 30 9.43 -9.74 17.84
C LEU A 30 9.87 -10.29 16.48
N ASP A 31 10.34 -11.55 16.44
CA ASP A 31 10.81 -12.16 15.20
C ASP A 31 9.67 -12.35 14.18
N ASP A 32 8.47 -12.67 14.66
CA ASP A 32 7.29 -12.81 13.80
C ASP A 32 6.83 -11.45 13.26
N VAL A 33 6.75 -10.44 14.14
CA VAL A 33 6.47 -9.03 13.77
C VAL A 33 7.49 -8.51 12.75
N ARG A 34 8.77 -8.84 12.93
CA ARG A 34 9.85 -8.50 12.00
C ARG A 34 9.60 -9.08 10.62
N GLN A 35 9.26 -10.37 10.54
CA GLN A 35 9.00 -11.03 9.24
C GLN A 35 7.82 -10.43 8.49
N TRP A 36 6.76 -10.04 9.22
CA TRP A 36 5.53 -9.51 8.63
C TRP A 36 5.63 -8.04 8.22
N TYR A 37 6.31 -7.20 9.00
CA TYR A 37 6.15 -5.75 8.91
C TYR A 37 7.45 -4.94 8.70
N ASN A 38 8.64 -5.54 8.78
CA ASN A 38 9.95 -4.84 8.68
C ASN A 38 10.47 -4.66 7.24
N ARG A 39 9.65 -4.16 6.31
CA ARG A 39 10.01 -4.09 4.88
C ARG A 39 9.96 -2.70 4.24
N TYR A 40 9.74 -1.65 5.03
CA TYR A 40 9.75 -0.29 4.51
C TYR A 40 11.17 0.28 4.61
N ARG A 41 11.87 0.37 3.49
CA ARG A 41 13.21 0.98 3.47
C ARG A 41 13.10 2.49 3.39
N ALA A 42 13.78 3.19 4.29
CA ALA A 42 13.95 4.63 4.25
C ALA A 42 15.44 4.99 4.28
N GLY A 43 15.85 5.97 3.47
CA GLY A 43 17.28 6.22 3.27
C GLY A 43 18.02 5.00 2.70
N ASN A 44 19.32 4.91 2.95
CA ASN A 44 20.16 3.84 2.38
C ASN A 44 20.15 2.54 3.19
N SER A 45 19.78 2.56 4.48
CA SER A 45 19.97 1.39 5.36
C SER A 45 18.95 1.23 6.48
N LEU A 46 17.93 2.08 6.59
CA LEU A 46 16.94 1.98 7.64
C LEU A 46 15.75 1.14 7.18
N ASN A 47 15.41 0.10 7.92
CA ASN A 47 14.13 -0.56 7.79
C ASN A 47 13.17 -0.02 8.84
N LEU A 48 11.95 0.26 8.40
CA LEU A 48 10.85 0.79 9.19
C LEU A 48 9.68 -0.18 9.15
N TYR A 49 8.89 -0.06 10.19
CA TYR A 49 7.62 -0.74 10.35
C TYR A 49 6.48 0.24 10.09
N ASN A 50 5.45 -0.23 9.38
CA ASN A 50 4.25 0.55 9.14
C ASN A 50 3.48 0.80 10.45
N LEU A 51 3.21 2.07 10.75
CA LEU A 51 2.49 2.48 11.96
C LEU A 51 1.13 1.80 12.11
N TRP A 52 0.35 1.73 11.02
CA TRP A 52 -0.98 1.14 11.03
C TRP A 52 -0.91 -0.35 11.34
N SER A 53 -0.08 -1.10 10.61
CA SER A 53 0.07 -2.54 10.83
C SER A 53 0.47 -2.87 12.26
N ILE A 54 1.40 -2.13 12.84
CA ILE A 54 1.87 -2.36 14.21
C ILE A 54 0.81 -2.02 15.24
N ASN A 55 0.14 -0.86 15.11
CA ASN A 55 -0.92 -0.49 16.04
C ASN A 55 -2.08 -1.48 15.99
N SER A 56 -2.45 -1.95 14.80
CA SER A 56 -3.48 -2.98 14.65
C SER A 56 -3.05 -4.32 15.25
N PHE A 57 -1.80 -4.75 15.06
CA PHE A 57 -1.28 -5.97 15.69
C PHE A 57 -1.25 -5.87 17.22
N ILE A 58 -0.82 -4.72 17.77
CA ILE A 58 -0.81 -4.49 19.21
C ILE A 58 -2.23 -4.60 19.77
N ASN A 59 -3.19 -3.95 19.12
CA ASN A 59 -4.59 -3.93 19.54
C ASN A 59 -5.30 -5.30 19.41
N GLU A 60 -5.13 -5.98 18.28
CA GLU A 60 -5.87 -7.22 17.99
C GLU A 60 -5.14 -8.50 18.42
N GLY A 61 -3.81 -8.44 18.57
CA GLY A 61 -2.97 -9.59 18.94
C GLY A 61 -2.70 -10.60 17.83
N ASN A 62 -3.17 -10.36 16.61
CA ASN A 62 -3.03 -11.29 15.49
C ASN A 62 -2.21 -10.67 14.36
N LEU A 63 -1.24 -11.42 13.86
CA LEU A 63 -0.49 -11.06 12.66
C LEU A 63 -1.39 -11.26 11.44
N LYS A 64 -1.79 -10.15 10.82
CA LYS A 64 -2.56 -10.17 9.57
C LYS A 64 -2.12 -9.09 8.61
N ALA A 65 -2.56 -9.21 7.36
CA ALA A 65 -2.30 -8.22 6.32
C ALA A 65 -3.16 -6.96 6.58
N HIS A 66 -2.69 -6.05 7.43
CA HIS A 66 -3.39 -4.79 7.71
C HIS A 66 -3.35 -3.78 6.57
N TRP A 67 -2.44 -3.98 5.61
CA TRP A 67 -2.37 -3.11 4.45
C TRP A 67 -3.49 -3.37 3.45
N ILE A 68 -4.29 -4.44 3.55
CA ILE A 68 -5.24 -4.66 2.47
C ILE A 68 -6.55 -5.33 2.86
N ASP A 69 -7.57 -4.48 2.92
CA ASP A 69 -8.96 -4.78 2.58
C ASP A 69 -9.55 -3.62 1.76
N THR A 70 -8.83 -3.19 0.72
CA THR A 70 -9.34 -2.19 -0.24
C THR A 70 -9.63 -2.83 -1.58
N ASP A 71 -10.67 -2.34 -2.25
CA ASP A 71 -11.06 -2.75 -3.60
C ASP A 71 -9.89 -2.68 -4.58
N PHE A 72 -8.91 -1.80 -4.33
CA PHE A 72 -7.68 -1.68 -5.11
C PHE A 72 -6.94 -3.01 -5.30
N LYS A 73 -6.69 -3.81 -4.25
CA LYS A 73 -5.96 -5.08 -4.40
C LYS A 73 -6.76 -6.14 -5.14
N ASN A 74 -8.06 -6.20 -4.89
CA ASN A 74 -8.91 -7.15 -5.60
C ASN A 74 -8.91 -6.81 -7.09
N ASN A 75 -9.06 -5.52 -7.42
CA ASN A 75 -9.04 -5.02 -8.77
C ASN A 75 -7.69 -5.19 -9.48
N THR A 76 -6.56 -4.92 -8.81
CA THR A 76 -5.23 -5.17 -9.39
C THR A 76 -5.02 -6.66 -9.67
N SER A 77 -5.40 -7.54 -8.74
CA SER A 77 -5.33 -8.99 -8.94
C SER A 77 -6.20 -9.46 -10.12
N MET A 78 -7.37 -8.88 -10.31
CA MET A 78 -8.24 -9.16 -11.46
C MET A 78 -7.59 -8.72 -12.78
N LEU A 79 -7.04 -7.50 -12.83
CA LEU A 79 -6.33 -7.00 -14.01
C LEU A 79 -5.13 -7.87 -14.39
N LEU A 80 -4.30 -8.25 -13.41
CA LEU A 80 -3.13 -9.12 -13.65
C LEU A 80 -3.50 -10.52 -14.15
N LYS A 81 -4.72 -10.98 -13.84
CA LYS A 81 -5.28 -12.23 -14.37
C LYS A 81 -5.96 -12.06 -15.74
N GLY A 82 -5.96 -10.85 -16.30
CA GLY A 82 -6.56 -10.53 -17.60
C GLY A 82 -8.04 -10.17 -17.57
N TYR A 83 -8.64 -9.99 -16.38
CA TYR A 83 -10.03 -9.53 -16.25
C TYR A 83 -10.11 -8.00 -16.32
N ALA A 84 -11.28 -7.49 -16.72
CA ALA A 84 -11.56 -6.06 -16.69
C ALA A 84 -12.25 -5.66 -15.37
N ILE A 85 -12.02 -4.44 -14.93
CA ILE A 85 -12.59 -3.89 -13.69
C ILE A 85 -13.46 -2.67 -13.99
N ASN A 86 -14.52 -2.47 -13.21
CA ASN A 86 -15.36 -1.28 -13.31
C ASN A 86 -14.94 -0.29 -12.21
N VAL A 87 -14.23 0.76 -12.62
CA VAL A 87 -13.80 1.83 -11.72
C VAL A 87 -14.08 3.17 -12.39
N ARG A 88 -14.52 4.14 -11.58
CA ARG A 88 -14.75 5.51 -12.04
C ARG A 88 -13.43 6.21 -12.32
N ILE A 89 -13.20 6.58 -13.57
CA ILE A 89 -12.14 7.50 -13.96
C ILE A 89 -12.59 8.94 -13.69
N MET A 90 -11.69 9.74 -13.14
CA MET A 90 -11.93 11.15 -12.85
C MET A 90 -11.45 11.98 -14.04
N GLU A 91 -12.34 12.73 -14.68
CA GLU A 91 -11.99 13.59 -15.83
C GLU A 91 -11.29 14.87 -15.39
N ASP A 92 -11.65 15.40 -14.21
CA ASP A 92 -11.05 16.57 -13.59
C ASP A 92 -10.29 16.16 -12.32
N MET A 93 -8.96 16.09 -12.41
CA MET A 93 -8.10 15.82 -11.25
C MET A 93 -7.56 17.13 -10.70
N ASP A 94 -7.96 17.50 -9.48
CA ASP A 94 -7.33 18.59 -8.73
C ASP A 94 -6.41 18.05 -7.61
N TYR A 95 -5.47 18.88 -7.16
CA TYR A 95 -4.53 18.47 -6.12
C TYR A 95 -5.20 18.32 -4.73
N ASN A 96 -6.36 18.97 -4.50
CA ASN A 96 -7.10 18.88 -3.25
C ASN A 96 -7.81 17.52 -3.10
N MET A 97 -8.14 16.86 -4.20
CA MET A 97 -8.72 15.52 -4.23
C MET A 97 -7.71 14.46 -3.79
N LEU A 98 -6.41 14.67 -4.03
CA LEU A 98 -5.33 13.81 -3.49
C LEU A 98 -5.29 13.83 -1.96
N ALA A 99 -5.69 14.94 -1.34
CA ALA A 99 -5.72 15.07 0.11
C ALA A 99 -6.92 14.32 0.75
N GLN A 100 -7.93 13.94 -0.04
CA GLN A 100 -9.08 13.18 0.45
C GLN A 100 -8.82 11.67 0.35
N LYS A 101 -8.57 11.04 1.50
CA LYS A 101 -8.26 9.60 1.64
C LYS A 101 -9.30 8.68 0.98
N SER A 102 -10.56 9.11 0.88
CA SER A 102 -11.65 8.34 0.24
C SER A 102 -11.53 8.21 -1.28
N ASN A 103 -10.73 9.05 -1.94
CA ASN A 103 -10.62 9.10 -3.41
C ASN A 103 -9.29 8.55 -3.93
N ILE A 104 -8.37 8.13 -3.05
CA ILE A 104 -7.01 7.74 -3.44
C ILE A 104 -7.00 6.63 -4.49
N ASP A 105 -7.91 5.65 -4.39
CA ASP A 105 -8.00 4.54 -5.33
C ASP A 105 -8.43 5.04 -6.72
N ASN A 106 -9.49 5.84 -6.82
CA ASN A 106 -9.96 6.40 -8.09
C ASN A 106 -8.90 7.31 -8.75
N VAL A 107 -8.15 8.07 -7.94
CA VAL A 107 -7.06 8.90 -8.46
C VAL A 107 -5.92 8.03 -9.00
N LEU A 108 -5.54 6.96 -8.30
CA LEU A 108 -4.53 6.01 -8.78
C LEU A 108 -4.96 5.36 -10.10
N TRP A 109 -6.20 4.88 -10.21
CA TRP A 109 -6.73 4.31 -11.45
C TRP A 109 -6.76 5.31 -12.60
N THR A 110 -7.10 6.57 -12.31
CA THR A 110 -7.06 7.68 -13.26
C THR A 110 -5.64 7.99 -13.73
N LEU A 111 -4.66 8.01 -12.82
CA LEU A 111 -3.25 8.19 -13.16
C LEU A 111 -2.73 7.06 -14.05
N LEU A 112 -3.04 5.81 -13.71
CA LEU A 112 -2.65 4.64 -14.52
C LEU A 112 -3.28 4.67 -15.91
N TYR A 113 -4.54 5.11 -16.02
CA TYR A 113 -5.22 5.31 -17.30
C TYR A 113 -4.54 6.40 -18.14
N TYR A 114 -4.29 7.59 -17.59
CA TYR A 114 -3.64 8.67 -18.34
C TYR A 114 -2.17 8.41 -18.66
N ALA A 115 -1.47 7.65 -17.84
CA ALA A 115 -0.09 7.22 -18.11
C ALA A 115 -0.01 6.11 -19.19
N GLY A 116 -1.14 5.56 -19.64
CA GLY A 116 -1.20 4.54 -20.69
C GLY A 116 -1.06 3.09 -20.20
N TYR A 117 -1.01 2.86 -18.89
CA TYR A 117 -0.97 1.51 -18.31
C TYR A 117 -2.32 0.79 -18.37
N LEU A 118 -3.42 1.53 -18.52
CA LEU A 118 -4.78 0.99 -18.63
C LEU A 118 -5.52 1.60 -19.82
N THR A 119 -6.47 0.85 -20.36
CA THR A 119 -7.41 1.32 -21.39
C THR A 119 -8.83 0.86 -21.09
N LYS A 120 -9.82 1.38 -21.81
CA LYS A 120 -11.23 0.98 -21.70
C LYS A 120 -11.58 -0.05 -22.78
N ASN A 121 -12.24 -1.13 -22.37
CA ASN A 121 -12.77 -2.11 -23.31
C ASN A 121 -14.11 -1.66 -23.91
N LYS A 122 -14.72 -2.51 -24.76
CA LYS A 122 -16.00 -2.21 -25.42
C LYS A 122 -17.18 -1.95 -24.46
N ASN A 123 -17.06 -2.37 -23.20
CA ASN A 123 -18.07 -2.20 -22.16
C ASN A 123 -17.70 -1.07 -21.17
N ASP A 124 -16.75 -0.20 -21.54
CA ASP A 124 -16.23 0.91 -20.72
C ASP A 124 -15.53 0.49 -19.40
N ASN A 125 -15.18 -0.80 -19.26
CA ASN A 125 -14.40 -1.30 -18.12
C ASN A 125 -12.91 -1.15 -18.39
N LEU A 126 -12.13 -0.88 -17.34
CA LEU A 126 -10.68 -0.76 -17.43
C LEU A 126 -10.02 -2.14 -17.59
N CYS A 127 -9.05 -2.24 -18.49
CA CYS A 127 -8.24 -3.42 -18.72
C CYS A 127 -6.80 -3.03 -19.13
N ILE A 128 -5.89 -4.00 -19.03
CA ILE A 128 -4.53 -3.86 -19.54
C ILE A 128 -4.57 -3.83 -21.08
N PRO A 129 -3.89 -2.87 -21.76
CA PRO A 129 -4.07 -2.66 -23.19
C PRO A 129 -3.44 -3.73 -24.08
N ASN A 130 -2.33 -4.33 -23.65
CA ASN A 130 -1.54 -5.27 -24.47
C ASN A 130 -0.61 -6.14 -23.60
N MET A 131 0.10 -7.05 -24.26
CA MET A 131 1.05 -7.95 -23.57
C MET A 131 2.27 -7.20 -23.02
N GLU A 132 2.76 -6.17 -23.70
CA GLU A 132 3.92 -5.37 -23.27
C GLU A 132 3.71 -4.82 -21.85
N VAL A 133 2.59 -4.12 -21.63
CA VAL A 133 2.23 -3.56 -20.31
C VAL A 133 1.95 -4.64 -19.27
N SER A 134 1.51 -5.84 -19.69
CA SER A 134 1.25 -6.93 -18.74
C SER A 134 2.52 -7.63 -18.24
N THR A 135 3.66 -7.44 -18.93
CA THR A 135 4.91 -8.14 -18.68
C THR A 135 6.01 -7.30 -18.03
N GLU A 136 5.83 -5.98 -17.97
CA GLU A 136 6.68 -5.07 -17.18
C GLU A 136 6.37 -5.15 -15.68
#